data_AF-A0A1E1WY66-F1
#
_entry.id   AF-A0A1E1WY66-F1
#
_cell.length_a   1.000
_cell.length_b   1.000
_cell.length_c   1.000
_cell.angle_alpha   90.00
_cell.angle_beta   90.00
_cell.angle_gamma   90.00
#
_symmetry.space_group_name_H-M   'P 1'
#
loop_
_entity.id
_entity.type
_entity.pdbx_description
1 polymer ?
#
loop_
_entity_poly.entity_id
_entity_poly.type
_entity_poly.pdbx_seq_one_letter_code
_entity_poly.pdbx_strand_id
1 'polypeptide(L)'
;MVRAELLELSKKVNTPPIVYRINILAAAHGHEVLRLPPYHCEFNPIELVCSQVKGYIASRNKCFTLAEVEKLLPEALAWVKRWQYVSVCGVDESTEERERTHR
;
A
#
# COMPACT_ATOMS: atom_id res chain seq x y z
N MET A 1 -31.48 15.04 -2.28
CA MET A 1 -31.04 14.00 -1.34
C MET A 1 -29.70 14.42 -0.79
N VAL A 2 -29.63 14.69 0.51
CA VAL A 2 -28.47 15.28 1.19
C VAL A 2 -27.54 14.16 1.69
N ARG A 3 -26.22 14.41 1.81
CA ARG A 3 -25.23 13.43 2.30
C ARG A 3 -25.64 12.74 3.61
N ALA A 4 -26.30 13.46 4.51
CA ALA A 4 -26.80 12.93 5.78
C ALA A 4 -27.93 11.90 5.60
N GLU A 5 -28.87 12.15 4.67
CA GLU A 5 -29.99 11.24 4.40
C GLU A 5 -29.51 9.93 3.76
N LEU A 6 -28.52 10.02 2.88
CA LEU A 6 -27.86 8.88 2.24
C LEU A 6 -27.14 7.99 3.26
N LEU A 7 -26.46 8.58 4.24
CA LEU A 7 -25.77 7.86 5.31
C LEU A 7 -26.75 7.09 6.21
N GLU A 8 -27.90 7.67 6.51
CA GLU A 8 -28.94 7.00 7.30
C GLU A 8 -29.60 5.85 6.53
N LEU A 9 -29.72 5.96 5.20
CA LEU A 9 -30.20 4.87 4.36
C LEU A 9 -29.16 3.76 4.19
N SER A 10 -27.87 4.08 4.07
CA SER A 10 -26.81 3.08 3.93
C SER A 10 -26.67 2.21 5.18
N LYS A 11 -26.82 2.78 6.38
CA LYS A 11 -26.84 2.02 7.65
C LYS A 11 -27.97 0.98 7.71
N LYS A 12 -29.12 1.26 7.07
CA LYS A 12 -30.28 0.34 7.01
C LYS A 12 -30.03 -0.81 6.04
N VAL A 13 -29.26 -0.57 4.99
CA VAL A 13 -28.73 -1.61 4.08
C VAL A 13 -27.45 -2.15 4.70
N ASN A 14 -27.59 -2.82 5.85
CA ASN A 14 -26.46 -3.40 6.57
C ASN A 14 -25.95 -4.62 5.78
N THR A 15 -25.16 -4.37 4.75
CA THR A 15 -24.47 -5.43 4.01
C THR A 15 -23.50 -6.11 4.96
N PRO A 16 -23.58 -7.44 5.12
CA PRO A 16 -22.66 -8.14 6.00
C PRO A 16 -21.23 -7.82 5.54
N PRO A 17 -20.31 -7.54 6.48
CA PRO A 17 -18.94 -7.20 6.14
C PRO A 17 -18.33 -8.34 5.34
N ILE A 18 -17.72 -8.01 4.21
CA ILE A 18 -17.05 -9.00 3.35
C ILE A 18 -15.83 -9.53 4.11
N VAL A 19 -15.90 -10.80 4.53
CA VAL A 19 -14.77 -11.48 5.15
C VAL A 19 -13.91 -12.12 4.05
N TYR A 20 -12.71 -11.59 3.85
CA TYR A 20 -11.77 -12.14 2.89
C TYR A 20 -10.99 -13.30 3.50
N ARG A 21 -10.80 -14.37 2.73
CA ARG A 21 -9.99 -15.54 3.17
C ARG A 21 -8.58 -15.14 3.64
N ILE A 22 -7.99 -14.13 3.01
CA ILE A 22 -6.66 -13.61 3.39
C ILE A 22 -6.65 -13.01 4.81
N ASN A 23 -7.76 -12.40 5.25
CA ASN A 23 -7.86 -11.82 6.58
C ASN A 23 -7.85 -12.92 7.65
N ILE A 24 -8.54 -14.04 7.40
CA ILE A 24 -8.55 -15.20 8.29
C ILE A 24 -7.15 -15.81 8.39
N LEU A 25 -6.47 -15.97 7.26
CA LEU A 25 -5.12 -16.53 7.22
C LEU A 25 -4.10 -15.64 7.96
N ALA A 26 -4.15 -14.34 7.72
CA ALA A 26 -3.30 -13.37 8.40
C ALA A 26 -3.56 -13.38 9.92
N ALA A 27 -4.82 -13.34 10.34
CA ALA A 27 -5.20 -13.37 11.75
C ALA A 27 -4.74 -14.67 12.45
N ALA A 28 -4.81 -15.81 11.76
CA ALA A 28 -4.30 -17.09 12.27
C ALA A 28 -2.78 -17.07 12.54
N HIS A 29 -2.04 -16.17 11.89
CA HIS A 29 -0.61 -15.94 12.11
C HIS A 29 -0.33 -14.69 12.97
N GLY A 30 -1.35 -14.10 13.60
CA GLY A 30 -1.18 -12.91 14.45
C GLY A 30 -0.97 -11.60 13.68
N HIS A 31 -1.37 -11.55 12.40
CA HIS A 31 -1.25 -10.36 11.55
C HIS A 31 -2.63 -9.72 11.30
N GLU A 32 -2.69 -8.39 11.37
CA GLU A 32 -3.84 -7.59 10.94
C GLU A 32 -3.65 -7.10 9.50
N VAL A 33 -4.71 -7.19 8.70
CA VAL A 33 -4.69 -6.74 7.30
C VAL A 33 -5.19 -5.30 7.20
N LEU A 34 -4.30 -4.38 6.91
CA LEU A 34 -4.64 -2.99 6.58
C LEU A 34 -5.07 -2.87 5.11
N ARG A 35 -6.12 -2.08 4.86
CA ARG A 35 -6.67 -1.82 3.52
C ARG A 35 -6.49 -0.34 3.19
N LEU A 36 -5.53 -0.06 2.32
CA LEU A 36 -5.29 1.30 1.83
C LEU A 36 -6.46 1.80 0.97
N PRO A 37 -6.72 3.12 0.94
CA PRO A 37 -7.68 3.68 0.01
C PRO A 37 -7.21 3.47 -1.45
N PRO A 38 -8.13 3.19 -2.38
CA PRO A 38 -7.78 2.98 -3.77
C PRO A 38 -7.14 4.25 -4.36
N TYR A 39 -6.14 4.07 -5.22
CA TYR A 39 -5.40 5.14 -5.92
C TYR A 39 -4.45 6.00 -5.06
N HIS A 40 -4.17 5.61 -3.82
CA HIS A 40 -3.22 6.30 -2.96
C HIS A 40 -1.96 5.47 -2.71
N CYS A 41 -1.11 5.37 -3.73
CA CYS A 41 0.13 4.60 -3.65
C CYS A 41 1.16 5.21 -2.69
N GLU A 42 1.01 6.49 -2.34
CA GLU A 42 1.79 7.18 -1.31
C GLU A 42 1.65 6.51 0.07
N PHE A 43 0.53 5.83 0.33
CA PHE A 43 0.30 5.09 1.57
C PHE A 43 0.75 3.63 1.50
N ASN A 44 1.33 3.19 0.38
CA ASN A 44 1.84 1.84 0.21
C ASN A 44 3.38 1.82 0.17
N PRO A 45 4.06 1.64 1.32
CA PRO A 45 5.53 1.67 1.37
C PRO A 45 6.21 0.73 0.37
N ILE A 46 5.60 -0.42 0.05
CA ILE A 46 6.18 -1.37 -0.91
C ILE A 46 6.21 -0.80 -2.34
N GLU A 47 5.22 0.00 -2.73
CA GLU A 47 5.17 0.62 -4.06
C GLU A 47 6.28 1.66 -4.21
N LEU A 48 6.55 2.42 -3.14
CA LEU A 48 7.64 3.39 -3.13
C LEU A 48 9.00 2.71 -3.27
N VAL A 49 9.22 1.61 -2.57
CA VAL A 49 10.45 0.80 -2.72
C VAL A 49 10.54 0.22 -4.13
N CYS A 50 9.45 -0.35 -4.65
CA CYS A 50 9.41 -0.92 -5.99
C CYS A 50 9.71 0.13 -7.06
N SER A 51 9.17 1.34 -6.95
CA SER A 51 9.45 2.45 -7.87
C SER A 51 10.94 2.78 -7.92
N GLN A 52 11.60 2.85 -6.76
CA GLN A 52 13.04 3.13 -6.67
C GLN A 52 13.90 2.01 -7.25
N VAL A 53 13.60 0.76 -6.89
CA VAL A 53 14.30 -0.42 -7.43
C VAL A 53 14.16 -0.46 -8.95
N LYS A 54 12.95 -0.26 -9.47
CA LYS A 54 12.68 -0.20 -10.91
C LYS A 54 13.46 0.92 -11.58
N GLY A 55 13.50 2.13 -11.00
CA GLY A 55 14.29 3.25 -11.53
C GLY A 55 15.78 2.97 -11.55
N TYR A 56 16.32 2.37 -10.48
CA TYR A 56 17.72 1.96 -10.40
C TYR A 56 18.08 0.97 -11.51
N ILE A 57 17.26 -0.08 -11.67
CA ILE A 57 17.47 -1.11 -12.69
C ILE A 57 17.30 -0.52 -14.08
N ALA A 58 16.26 0.27 -14.34
CA ALA A 58 16.01 0.87 -15.66
C ALA A 58 17.16 1.77 -16.12
N SER A 59 17.80 2.50 -15.21
CA SER A 59 18.97 3.34 -15.55
C SER A 59 20.26 2.57 -15.87
N ARG A 60 20.32 1.27 -15.56
CA ARG A 60 21.52 0.43 -15.67
C ARG A 60 21.34 -0.81 -16.57
N ASN A 61 20.11 -1.23 -16.80
CA ASN A 61 19.76 -2.30 -17.71
C ASN A 61 19.92 -1.80 -19.15
N LYS A 62 21.06 -2.13 -19.76
CA LYS A 62 21.41 -1.67 -21.12
C LYS A 62 20.91 -2.63 -22.19
N CYS A 63 20.77 -3.90 -21.84
CA CYS A 63 20.37 -4.95 -22.76
C CYS A 63 18.87 -5.24 -22.72
N PHE A 64 18.12 -4.61 -21.79
CA PHE A 64 16.68 -4.80 -21.59
C PHE A 64 16.28 -6.27 -21.40
N THR A 65 17.16 -7.07 -20.79
CA THR A 65 16.94 -8.51 -20.55
C THR A 65 16.62 -8.80 -19.09
N LEU A 66 15.88 -9.89 -18.85
CA LEU A 66 15.61 -10.35 -17.48
C LEU A 66 16.88 -10.82 -16.76
N ALA A 67 17.85 -11.39 -17.47
CA ALA A 67 19.12 -11.79 -16.88
C ALA A 67 19.91 -10.60 -16.29
N GLU A 68 19.90 -9.45 -16.97
CA GLU A 68 20.49 -8.22 -16.40
C GLU A 68 19.67 -7.71 -15.20
N VAL A 69 18.33 -7.82 -15.25
CA VAL A 69 17.47 -7.44 -14.12
C VAL A 69 17.79 -8.31 -12.90
N GLU A 70 17.89 -9.62 -13.05
CA GLU A 70 18.23 -10.55 -11.97
C GLU A 70 19.61 -10.23 -11.36
N LYS A 71 20.59 -9.87 -12.19
CA LYS A 71 21.91 -9.46 -11.73
C LYS A 71 21.89 -8.12 -10.98
N LEU A 72 21.11 -7.15 -11.45
CA LEU A 72 21.05 -5.80 -10.89
C LEU A 72 20.13 -5.69 -9.65
N LEU A 73 19.21 -6.63 -9.45
CA LEU A 73 18.24 -6.60 -8.37
C LEU A 73 18.88 -6.56 -6.96
N PRO A 74 19.88 -7.40 -6.62
CA PRO A 74 20.54 -7.33 -5.32
C PRO A 74 21.24 -5.98 -5.08
N GLU A 75 21.88 -5.43 -6.10
CA GLU A 75 22.52 -4.10 -6.03
C GLU A 75 21.48 -3.00 -5.81
N ALA A 76 20.35 -3.06 -6.52
CA ALA A 76 19.26 -2.12 -6.39
C ALA A 76 18.66 -2.15 -4.97
N LEU A 77 18.44 -3.35 -4.41
CA LEU A 77 17.93 -3.53 -3.06
C LEU A 77 18.91 -3.00 -2.00
N ALA A 78 20.22 -3.22 -2.18
CA ALA A 78 21.25 -2.68 -1.29
C ALA A 78 21.37 -1.15 -1.38
N TRP A 79 21.03 -0.57 -2.54
CA TRP A 79 21.10 0.87 -2.77
C TRP A 79 19.96 1.65 -2.10
N VAL A 80 18.77 1.06 -1.95
CA VAL A 80 17.61 1.71 -1.31
C VAL A 80 17.94 2.03 0.16
N LYS A 81 17.89 3.31 0.54
CA LYS A 81 18.32 3.78 1.86
C LYS A 81 17.20 3.70 2.90
N ARG A 82 17.57 3.41 4.15
CA ARG A 82 16.66 3.32 5.31
C ARG A 82 15.82 4.58 5.56
N TRP A 83 16.37 5.78 5.39
CA TRP A 83 15.64 7.03 5.70
C TRP A 83 14.47 7.33 4.75
N GLN A 84 14.43 6.71 3.56
CA GLN A 84 13.28 6.80 2.66
C GLN A 84 12.05 6.03 3.18
N TYR A 85 12.20 5.14 4.17
CA TYR A 85 11.08 4.50 4.86
C TYR A 85 10.38 5.45 5.85
N VAL A 86 11.14 6.34 6.50
CA VAL A 86 10.66 7.10 7.66
C VAL A 86 9.74 8.26 7.25
N SER A 87 9.94 8.85 6.07
CA SER A 87 9.07 9.93 5.57
C SER A 87 7.68 9.45 5.15
N VAL A 88 7.49 8.13 4.99
CA VAL A 88 6.23 7.51 4.56
C VAL A 88 5.49 6.92 5.77
N CYS A 89 6.23 6.36 6.73
CA CYS A 89 5.66 5.87 7.99
C CYS A 89 5.36 7.00 9.00
N GLY A 90 5.81 8.24 8.74
CA GLY A 90 5.50 9.42 9.56
C GLY A 90 4.18 10.10 9.20
N VAL A 91 3.26 9.40 8.54
CA VAL A 91 1.90 9.88 8.33
C VAL A 91 1.17 9.70 9.67
N ASP A 92 1.01 10.80 10.40
CA ASP A 92 0.37 10.84 11.72
C ASP A 92 -0.99 10.11 11.71
N GLU A 93 -1.34 9.41 12.80
CA GLU A 93 -2.64 8.72 13.01
C GLU A 93 -3.85 9.59 12.60
N SER A 94 -3.72 10.92 12.74
CA SER A 94 -4.72 11.92 12.35
C SER A 94 -5.05 11.98 10.84
N THR A 95 -4.13 11.55 9.96
CA THR A 95 -4.33 11.53 8.51
C THR A 95 -5.04 10.25 8.07
N GLU A 96 -4.66 9.13 8.69
CA GLU A 96 -5.33 7.84 8.52
C GLU A 96 -6.78 7.90 8.98
N GLU A 97 -7.06 8.56 10.11
CA GLU A 97 -8.41 8.71 10.66
C GLU A 97 -9.31 9.67 9.85
N ARG A 98 -8.71 10.70 9.22
CA ARG A 98 -9.39 11.58 8.25
C ARG A 98 -9.79 10.82 6.98
N GLU A 99 -8.94 9.97 6.45
CA GLU A 99 -9.26 9.14 5.28
C GLU A 99 -10.28 8.05 5.62
N ARG A 100 -10.22 7.48 6.84
CA ARG A 100 -11.17 6.47 7.34
C ARG A 100 -12.60 7.01 7.48
N THR A 101 -12.75 8.29 7.83
CA THR A 101 -14.05 8.96 7.99
C THR A 101 -14.72 9.34 6.67
N HIS A 102 -14.01 9.25 5.55
CA HIS A 102 -14.56 9.44 4.21
C HIS A 102 -15.08 8.15 3.54
N ARG A 103 -15.07 7.03 4.26
CA ARG A 103 -15.55 5.72 3.80
C ARG A 103 -16.98 5.41 4.22
#